data_AF-A0A7X4I1V2-F1
#
_entry.id   AF-A0A7X4I1V2-F1
#
_cell.length_a   1.000
_cell.length_b   1.000
_cell.length_c   1.000
_cell.angle_alpha   90.00
_cell.angle_beta   90.00
_cell.angle_gamma   90.00
#
_symmetry.space_group_name_H-M   'P 1'
#
loop_
_entity.id
_entity.type
_entity.pdbx_description
1 polymer ?
#
loop_
_entity_poly.entity_id
_entity_poly.type
_entity_poly.pdbx_seq_one_letter_code
_entity_poly.pdbx_strand_id
1 'polypeptide(L)'
;MRKRVPRISRAPTSIARSRRRGVRAGRDLTVSDAPTWVLDTNVLVSGLLSPFGPPGRLVDLVESGRLRIATDDRIEAEYRDVLARSRLGIDSSRREAFLAIVQFQEHVSAPPWMHAAPPDEDDTMFLEVALRVPERTLVTGNVRHFPPRCRGPVTVCSPRAAWERFLRLKQP
;
A
#
# COMPACT_ATOMS: atom_id res chain seq x y z
N MET A 1 -2.36 -64.82 24.63
CA MET A 1 -3.57 -64.88 25.48
C MET A 1 -3.55 -63.70 26.46
N ARG A 2 -4.73 -63.15 26.80
CA ARG A 2 -4.99 -61.88 27.53
C ARG A 2 -3.97 -61.45 28.61
N LYS A 3 -3.51 -60.19 28.59
CA LYS A 3 -3.14 -59.43 29.80
C LYS A 3 -4.03 -58.17 29.89
N ARG A 4 -4.70 -57.99 31.03
CA ARG A 4 -5.52 -56.81 31.34
C ARG A 4 -4.62 -55.67 31.82
N VAL A 5 -4.98 -54.42 31.53
CA VAL A 5 -4.51 -53.23 32.24
C VAL A 5 -5.75 -52.49 32.79
N PRO A 6 -5.80 -52.07 34.06
CA PRO A 6 -6.99 -51.43 34.63
C PRO A 6 -7.11 -49.95 34.23
N ARG A 7 -8.35 -49.47 34.04
CA ARG A 7 -8.68 -48.04 34.02
C ARG A 7 -8.50 -47.44 35.41
N ILE A 8 -7.77 -46.33 35.52
CA ILE A 8 -7.80 -45.45 36.70
C ILE A 8 -8.53 -44.17 36.32
N SER A 9 -9.59 -43.87 37.06
CA SER A 9 -10.40 -42.65 36.93
C SER A 9 -9.82 -41.54 37.80
N ARG A 10 -9.76 -40.29 37.28
CA ARG A 10 -9.72 -39.06 38.10
C ARG A 10 -10.01 -37.80 37.26
N ALA A 11 -11.15 -37.18 37.52
CA ALA A 11 -11.29 -35.71 37.51
C ALA A 11 -10.89 -35.19 38.92
N PRO A 12 -10.50 -33.92 39.14
CA PRO A 12 -11.29 -32.71 38.87
C PRO A 12 -10.47 -31.70 37.99
N THR A 13 -10.71 -30.39 37.86
CA THR A 13 -11.57 -29.42 38.59
C THR A 13 -12.02 -28.29 37.66
N SER A 14 -13.17 -27.67 37.94
CA SER A 14 -13.56 -26.38 37.35
C SER A 14 -12.85 -25.21 38.04
N ILE A 15 -12.19 -24.33 37.27
CA ILE A 15 -11.71 -23.04 37.78
C ILE A 15 -12.60 -21.92 37.21
N ALA A 16 -13.07 -21.06 38.11
CA ALA A 16 -14.11 -20.07 37.85
C ALA A 16 -13.65 -18.93 36.92
N ARG A 17 -14.60 -18.38 36.16
CA ARG A 17 -14.43 -17.17 35.35
C ARG A 17 -14.17 -15.94 36.25
N SER A 18 -12.91 -15.58 36.45
CA SER A 18 -12.56 -14.28 37.03
C SER A 18 -12.83 -13.16 36.00
N ARG A 19 -13.89 -12.37 36.21
CA ARG A 19 -14.12 -11.13 35.47
C ARG A 19 -13.09 -10.07 35.93
N ARG A 20 -11.99 -9.91 35.21
CA ARG A 20 -11.19 -8.68 35.27
C ARG A 20 -11.60 -7.76 34.12
N ARG A 21 -12.12 -6.57 34.45
CA ARG A 21 -12.37 -5.51 33.48
C ARG A 21 -11.02 -5.00 33.00
N GLY A 22 -10.59 -5.44 31.82
CA GLY A 22 -9.44 -4.86 31.13
C GLY A 22 -9.77 -3.42 30.75
N VAL A 23 -9.00 -2.47 31.29
CA VAL A 23 -8.99 -1.08 30.84
C VAL A 23 -8.71 -1.06 29.34
N ARG A 24 -9.39 -0.18 28.59
CA ARG A 24 -9.16 -0.04 27.15
C ARG A 24 -7.70 0.39 26.91
N ALA A 25 -6.86 -0.54 26.48
CA ALA A 25 -5.55 -0.21 25.93
C ALA A 25 -5.78 0.66 24.68
N GLY A 26 -5.14 1.83 24.64
CA GLY A 26 -5.05 2.60 23.41
C GLY A 26 -4.36 1.76 22.35
N ARG A 27 -4.86 1.80 21.11
CA ARG A 27 -4.18 1.15 19.99
C ARG A 27 -2.94 1.96 19.66
N ASP A 28 -1.81 1.55 20.22
CA ASP A 28 -0.52 1.84 19.61
C ASP A 28 -0.53 1.17 18.23
N LEU A 29 -0.55 1.98 17.18
CA LEU A 29 -0.55 1.49 15.81
C LEU A 29 0.86 1.02 15.48
N THR A 30 1.11 -0.27 15.63
CA THR A 30 2.29 -0.90 15.04
C THR A 30 2.30 -0.61 13.54
N VAL A 31 3.49 -0.38 12.99
CA VAL A 31 3.72 0.02 11.58
C VAL A 31 3.21 -1.03 10.55
N SER A 32 2.69 -2.17 11.02
CA SER A 32 2.21 -3.31 10.22
C SER A 32 0.77 -3.17 9.69
N ASP A 33 0.02 -2.12 10.04
CA ASP A 33 -1.41 -1.93 9.68
C ASP A 33 -1.65 -0.78 8.66
N ALA A 34 -0.61 -0.24 8.05
CA ALA A 34 -0.74 0.76 6.97
C ALA A 34 -0.97 0.05 5.62
N PRO A 35 -1.98 0.44 4.83
CA PRO A 35 -2.23 -0.18 3.52
C PRO A 35 -1.08 0.10 2.55
N THR A 36 -0.76 -0.84 1.64
CA THR A 36 0.27 -0.65 0.61
C THR A 36 -0.37 -0.46 -0.77
N TRP A 37 -0.15 0.71 -1.39
CA TRP A 37 -0.66 1.02 -2.74
C TRP A 37 0.47 1.27 -3.74
N VAL A 38 0.17 1.24 -5.03
CA VAL A 38 1.07 1.78 -6.05
C VAL A 38 0.60 3.19 -6.42
N LEU A 39 1.54 4.12 -6.50
CA LEU A 39 1.31 5.47 -7.01
C LEU A 39 1.95 5.58 -8.40
N ASP A 40 1.24 6.16 -9.35
CA ASP A 40 1.80 6.61 -10.63
C ASP A 40 2.65 7.87 -10.39
N THR A 41 3.77 7.98 -11.11
CA THR A 41 4.72 9.08 -11.01
C THR A 41 4.08 10.47 -11.14
N ASN A 42 3.03 10.64 -11.94
CA ASN A 42 2.28 11.89 -12.06
C ASN A 42 1.58 12.28 -10.74
N VAL A 43 1.20 11.31 -9.91
CA VAL A 43 0.67 11.57 -8.55
C VAL A 43 1.77 12.13 -7.66
N LEU A 44 2.99 11.59 -7.74
CA LEU A 44 4.15 12.11 -6.99
C LEU A 44 4.53 13.51 -7.45
N VAL A 45 4.66 13.73 -8.76
CA VAL A 45 4.93 15.06 -9.36
C VAL A 45 3.89 16.08 -8.88
N SER A 46 2.60 15.74 -8.98
CA SER A 46 1.51 16.62 -8.56
C SER A 46 1.52 16.89 -7.04
N GLY A 47 1.85 15.89 -6.21
CA GLY A 47 1.84 16.02 -4.75
C GLY A 47 3.03 16.79 -4.20
N LEU A 48 4.22 16.57 -4.76
CA LEU A 48 5.44 17.29 -4.38
C LEU A 48 5.39 18.78 -4.80
N LEU A 49 4.69 19.10 -5.90
CA LEU A 49 4.42 20.48 -6.33
C LEU A 49 3.26 21.15 -5.58
N SER A 50 2.18 20.43 -5.26
CA SER A 50 0.96 21.02 -4.68
C SER A 50 0.45 20.21 -3.46
N PRO A 51 0.88 20.57 -2.24
CA PRO A 51 0.59 19.78 -1.04
C PRO A 51 -0.91 19.76 -0.66
N PHE A 52 -1.65 20.83 -0.97
CA PHE A 52 -3.06 20.97 -0.52
C PHE A 52 -4.07 20.10 -1.30
N GLY A 53 -3.68 19.61 -2.48
CA GLY A 53 -4.51 18.72 -3.29
C GLY A 53 -4.59 17.28 -2.77
N PRO A 54 -5.48 16.44 -3.31
CA PRO A 54 -5.46 15.00 -3.02
C PRO A 54 -4.11 14.30 -3.31
N PRO A 55 -3.35 14.63 -4.37
CA PRO A 55 -2.01 14.07 -4.58
C PRO A 55 -1.04 14.42 -3.44
N GLY A 56 -1.02 15.69 -3.00
CA GLY A 56 -0.19 16.14 -1.89
C GLY A 56 -0.53 15.43 -0.59
N ARG A 57 -1.82 15.30 -0.27
CA ARG A 57 -2.28 14.51 0.88
C ARG A 57 -1.93 13.02 0.81
N LEU A 58 -1.76 12.43 -0.38
CA LEU A 58 -1.24 11.06 -0.48
C LEU A 58 0.27 11.02 -0.20
N VAL A 59 1.05 12.00 -0.68
CA VAL A 59 2.46 12.18 -0.31
C VAL A 59 2.61 12.35 1.20
N ASP A 60 1.83 13.22 1.84
CA ASP A 60 1.83 13.41 3.30
C ASP A 60 1.53 12.10 4.07
N LEU A 61 0.67 11.23 3.53
CA LEU A 61 0.40 9.91 4.13
C LEU A 61 1.58 8.94 4.00
N VAL A 62 2.35 9.01 2.91
CA VAL A 62 3.58 8.22 2.74
C VAL A 62 4.68 8.73 3.66
N GLU A 63 4.90 10.05 3.69
CA GLU A 63 5.89 10.70 4.56
C GLU A 63 5.60 10.45 6.06
N SER A 64 4.33 10.36 6.45
CA SER A 64 3.92 10.01 7.82
C SER A 64 3.79 8.51 8.10
N GLY A 65 4.14 7.63 7.15
CA GLY A 65 4.05 6.17 7.31
C GLY A 65 2.62 5.62 7.47
N ARG A 66 1.61 6.42 7.15
CA ARG A 66 0.18 6.08 7.27
C ARG A 66 -0.36 5.37 6.03
N LEU A 67 0.33 5.52 4.90
CA LEU A 67 0.19 4.80 3.64
C LEU A 67 1.59 4.26 3.29
N ARG A 68 1.71 2.99 2.94
CA ARG A 68 2.93 2.45 2.32
C ARG A 68 2.79 2.51 0.82
N ILE A 69 3.91 2.57 0.10
CA ILE A 69 3.92 2.33 -1.35
C ILE A 69 4.64 1.05 -1.70
N ALA A 70 4.25 0.43 -2.81
CA ALA A 70 5.01 -0.64 -3.44
C ALA A 70 5.66 -0.19 -4.74
N THR A 71 6.89 -0.65 -4.96
CA THR A 71 7.72 -0.37 -6.12
C THR A 71 8.47 -1.62 -6.58
N ASP A 72 9.01 -1.57 -7.79
CA ASP A 72 10.12 -2.41 -8.24
C ASP A 72 11.23 -1.49 -8.80
N ASP A 73 12.33 -2.09 -9.28
CA ASP A 73 13.46 -1.34 -9.86
C ASP A 73 13.05 -0.38 -11.00
N ARG A 74 12.02 -0.75 -11.79
CA ARG A 74 11.57 0.04 -12.95
C ARG A 74 10.81 1.28 -12.50
N ILE A 75 9.89 1.13 -11.54
CA ILE A 75 9.15 2.25 -10.94
C ILE A 75 10.11 3.17 -10.18
N GLU A 76 11.07 2.62 -9.43
CA GLU A 76 12.07 3.45 -8.73
C GLU A 76 12.97 4.23 -9.68
N ALA A 77 13.36 3.63 -10.82
CA ALA A 77 14.09 4.34 -11.86
C ALA A 77 13.26 5.47 -12.47
N GLU A 78 11.99 5.22 -12.82
CA GLU A 78 11.11 6.25 -13.38
C GLU A 78 10.89 7.41 -12.39
N TYR A 79 10.71 7.12 -11.10
CA TYR A 79 10.61 8.16 -10.07
C TYR A 79 11.86 9.05 -10.02
N ARG A 80 13.06 8.45 -10.03
CA ARG A 80 14.32 9.21 -10.02
C ARG A 80 14.44 10.09 -11.26
N ASP A 81 14.23 9.51 -12.44
CA ASP A 81 14.36 10.20 -13.72
C ASP A 81 13.31 11.29 -13.95
N VAL A 82 12.07 11.07 -13.54
CA VAL A 82 10.99 12.04 -13.71
C VAL A 82 11.12 13.17 -12.70
N LEU A 83 11.31 12.88 -11.41
CA LEU A 83 11.39 13.90 -10.37
C LEU A 83 12.66 14.76 -10.48
N ALA A 84 13.73 14.24 -11.12
CA ALA A 84 14.94 15.01 -11.41
C ALA A 84 14.75 16.10 -12.50
N ARG A 85 13.67 16.08 -13.29
CA ARG A 85 13.44 17.00 -14.41
C ARG A 85 13.24 18.44 -13.93
N SER A 86 14.26 19.29 -14.11
CA SER A 86 14.26 20.71 -13.72
C SER A 86 13.01 21.49 -14.16
N ARG A 87 12.48 21.20 -15.36
CA ARG A 87 11.24 21.79 -15.91
C ARG A 87 9.98 21.57 -15.06
N LEU A 88 10.00 20.66 -14.09
CA LEU A 88 8.89 20.45 -13.16
C LEU A 88 8.87 21.48 -12.02
N GLY A 89 10.00 22.08 -11.66
CA GLY A 89 10.09 23.04 -10.55
C GLY A 89 9.96 22.42 -9.14
N ILE A 90 10.20 21.11 -9.01
CA ILE A 90 10.23 20.44 -7.69
C ILE A 90 11.53 20.83 -6.96
N ASP A 91 11.42 21.30 -5.72
CA ASP A 91 12.57 21.58 -4.86
C ASP A 91 13.45 20.32 -4.69
N SER A 92 14.77 20.48 -4.86
CA SER A 92 15.70 19.34 -4.79
C SER A 92 15.75 18.73 -3.39
N SER A 93 15.68 19.53 -2.33
CA SER A 93 15.72 19.03 -0.96
C SER A 93 14.48 18.17 -0.65
N ARG A 94 13.30 18.63 -1.07
CA ARG A 94 12.04 17.87 -0.96
C ARG A 94 12.06 16.60 -1.80
N ARG A 95 12.60 16.66 -3.03
CA ARG A 95 12.77 15.48 -3.90
C ARG A 95 13.65 14.42 -3.24
N GLU A 96 14.85 14.79 -2.80
CA GLU A 96 15.79 13.83 -2.18
C GLU A 96 15.23 13.26 -0.88
N ALA A 97 14.57 14.07 -0.05
CA ALA A 97 13.90 13.60 1.16
C ALA A 97 12.80 12.56 0.85
N PHE A 98 11.98 12.82 -0.17
CA PHE A 98 10.96 11.85 -0.60
C PHE A 98 11.57 10.58 -1.18
N LEU A 99 12.57 10.69 -2.07
CA LEU A 99 13.26 9.53 -2.66
C LEU A 99 14.00 8.68 -1.61
N ALA A 100 14.52 9.29 -0.54
CA ALA A 100 15.08 8.57 0.61
C ALA A 100 13.99 7.79 1.36
N ILE A 101 12.77 8.33 1.48
CA ILE A 101 11.63 7.62 2.06
C ILE A 101 11.23 6.42 1.18
N VAL A 102 11.21 6.57 -0.15
CA VAL A 102 10.89 5.49 -1.11
C VAL A 102 11.81 4.27 -0.92
N GLN A 103 13.10 4.48 -0.68
CA GLN A 103 14.09 3.39 -0.49
C GLN A 103 13.79 2.45 0.69
N PHE A 104 12.93 2.84 1.63
CA PHE A 104 12.52 2.02 2.78
C PHE A 104 11.06 1.53 2.70
N GLN A 105 10.43 1.63 1.51
CA GLN A 105 9.07 1.17 1.25
C GLN A 105 9.03 -0.32 0.85
N GLU A 106 7.93 -0.77 0.24
CA GLU A 106 7.73 -2.17 -0.12
C GLU A 106 8.27 -2.47 -1.52
N HIS A 107 9.48 -3.01 -1.61
CA HIS A 107 10.03 -3.43 -2.90
C HIS A 107 9.55 -4.86 -3.24
N VAL A 108 8.98 -5.06 -4.43
CA VAL A 108 8.36 -6.34 -4.85
C VAL A 108 8.87 -6.82 -6.21
N SER A 109 9.07 -8.14 -6.34
CA SER A 109 9.30 -8.77 -7.64
C SER A 109 7.97 -9.06 -8.32
N ALA A 110 7.67 -8.34 -9.41
CA ALA A 110 6.44 -8.48 -10.17
C ALA A 110 6.63 -9.37 -11.42
N PRO A 111 5.78 -10.39 -11.65
CA PRO A 111 5.81 -11.18 -12.87
C PRO A 111 5.17 -10.40 -14.05
N PRO A 112 5.45 -10.80 -15.31
CA PRO A 112 4.85 -10.18 -16.48
C PRO A 112 3.32 -10.15 -16.46
N TRP A 113 2.73 -9.08 -16.97
CA TRP A 113 1.30 -8.87 -17.03
C TRP A 113 0.60 -9.89 -17.94
N MET A 114 -0.36 -10.63 -17.38
CA MET A 114 -1.09 -11.70 -18.10
C MET A 114 -2.48 -11.25 -18.62
N HIS A 115 -2.79 -9.96 -18.55
CA HIS A 115 -4.02 -9.39 -19.10
C HIS A 115 -3.70 -8.50 -20.32
N ALA A 116 -4.71 -7.94 -20.97
CA ALA A 116 -4.48 -6.99 -22.07
C ALA A 116 -3.60 -5.83 -21.60
N ALA A 117 -2.67 -5.39 -22.44
CA ALA A 117 -1.81 -4.24 -22.16
C ALA A 117 -2.63 -2.93 -22.03
N PRO A 118 -2.15 -1.94 -21.25
CA PRO A 118 -2.55 -0.55 -21.41
C PRO A 118 -2.19 -0.03 -22.83
N PRO A 119 -2.73 1.12 -23.26
CA PRO A 119 -2.41 1.73 -24.57
C PRO A 119 -0.97 2.24 -24.68
N ASP A 120 -0.35 2.54 -23.54
CA ASP A 120 1.07 2.80 -23.37
C ASP A 120 1.67 1.56 -22.69
N GLU A 121 2.75 0.99 -23.21
CA GLU A 121 3.33 -0.24 -22.68
C GLU A 121 4.12 0.02 -21.38
N ASP A 122 4.69 1.22 -21.22
CA ASP A 122 5.43 1.61 -20.01
C ASP A 122 4.53 1.66 -18.77
N ASP A 123 3.23 1.98 -18.94
CA ASP A 123 2.22 1.96 -17.87
C ASP A 123 1.98 0.54 -17.30
N THR A 124 2.45 -0.53 -17.96
CA THR A 124 2.19 -1.93 -17.56
C THR A 124 2.81 -2.27 -16.19
N MET A 125 4.02 -1.77 -15.89
CA MET A 125 4.71 -2.11 -14.64
C MET A 125 3.93 -1.72 -13.39
N PHE A 126 3.16 -0.62 -13.44
CA PHE A 126 2.31 -0.19 -12.34
C PHE A 126 1.19 -1.18 -12.02
N LEU A 127 0.65 -1.86 -13.04
CA LEU A 127 -0.35 -2.91 -12.87
C LEU A 127 0.28 -4.20 -12.31
N GLU A 128 1.46 -4.57 -12.81
CA GLU A 128 2.22 -5.74 -12.36
C GLU A 128 2.59 -5.63 -10.88
N VAL A 129 3.14 -4.49 -10.45
CA VAL A 129 3.48 -4.21 -9.05
C VAL A 129 2.20 -4.15 -8.19
N ALA A 130 1.14 -3.49 -8.67
CA ALA A 130 -0.12 -3.40 -7.93
C ALA A 130 -0.80 -4.76 -7.72
N LEU A 131 -0.57 -5.75 -8.59
CA LEU A 131 -1.09 -7.11 -8.40
C LEU A 131 -0.48 -7.84 -7.18
N ARG A 132 0.72 -7.42 -6.73
CA ARG A 132 1.48 -8.08 -5.65
C ARG A 132 1.06 -7.63 -4.25
N VAL A 133 0.50 -6.44 -4.11
CA VAL A 133 0.04 -5.90 -2.81
C VAL A 133 -1.38 -6.34 -2.47
N PRO A 134 -1.74 -6.49 -1.17
CA PRO A 134 -3.07 -6.96 -0.75
C PRO A 134 -4.23 -6.09 -1.25
N GLU A 135 -4.08 -4.76 -1.22
CA GLU A 135 -5.12 -3.81 -1.59
C GLU A 135 -5.36 -3.71 -3.11
N ARG A 136 -4.45 -4.26 -3.92
CA ARG A 136 -4.41 -4.17 -5.40
C ARG A 136 -4.82 -2.81 -5.94
N THR A 137 -4.30 -1.74 -5.34
CA THR A 137 -4.73 -0.37 -5.62
C THR A 137 -3.61 0.37 -6.35
N LEU A 138 -3.91 0.84 -7.55
CA LEU A 138 -3.09 1.77 -8.32
C LEU A 138 -3.76 3.15 -8.31
N VAL A 139 -3.03 4.17 -7.90
CA VAL A 139 -3.49 5.56 -7.91
C VAL A 139 -2.82 6.32 -9.05
N THR A 140 -3.62 6.88 -9.97
CA THR A 140 -3.12 7.59 -11.17
C THR A 140 -3.83 8.90 -11.43
N GLY A 141 -3.07 9.91 -11.85
CA GLY A 141 -3.63 11.17 -12.35
C GLY A 141 -4.36 11.00 -13.70
N ASN A 142 -4.02 9.95 -14.46
CA ASN A 142 -4.48 9.71 -15.83
C ASN A 142 -5.25 8.38 -15.96
N VAL A 143 -6.36 8.22 -15.22
CA VAL A 143 -7.19 6.99 -15.23
C VAL A 143 -7.58 6.46 -16.64
N ARG A 144 -7.57 7.33 -17.67
CA ARG A 144 -7.78 6.97 -19.08
C ARG A 144 -6.66 6.10 -19.70
N HIS A 145 -5.43 6.15 -19.17
CA HIS A 145 -4.31 5.28 -19.58
C HIS A 145 -4.57 3.82 -19.21
N PHE A 146 -5.39 3.60 -18.18
CA PHE A 146 -5.74 2.27 -17.71
C PHE A 146 -7.22 1.99 -18.02
N PRO A 147 -7.63 1.72 -19.28
CA PRO A 147 -9.02 1.37 -19.60
C PRO A 147 -9.41 0.04 -18.91
N PRO A 148 -10.69 -0.19 -18.56
CA PRO A 148 -11.11 -1.37 -17.78
C PRO A 148 -10.60 -2.72 -18.31
N ARG A 149 -10.48 -2.87 -19.63
CA ARG A 149 -9.96 -4.07 -20.30
C ARG A 149 -8.54 -4.49 -19.89
N CYS A 150 -7.68 -3.56 -19.48
CA CYS A 150 -6.28 -3.84 -19.15
C CYS A 150 -6.03 -4.03 -17.65
N ARG A 151 -7.00 -3.69 -16.77
CA ARG A 151 -6.78 -3.59 -15.32
C ARG A 151 -6.66 -4.94 -14.59
N GLY A 152 -7.17 -6.02 -15.17
CA GLY A 152 -7.26 -7.30 -14.47
C GLY A 152 -7.99 -7.14 -13.12
N PRO A 153 -7.44 -7.64 -12.01
CA PRO A 153 -8.00 -7.47 -10.67
C PRO A 153 -7.55 -6.17 -9.96
N VAL A 154 -6.81 -5.26 -10.63
CA VAL A 154 -6.28 -4.04 -10.02
C VAL A 154 -7.34 -2.93 -9.99
N THR A 155 -7.56 -2.37 -8.80
CA THR A 155 -8.38 -1.18 -8.59
C THR A 155 -7.59 0.07 -8.97
N VAL A 156 -7.79 0.55 -10.19
CA VAL A 156 -7.23 1.82 -10.65
C VAL A 156 -8.15 2.99 -10.28
N CYS A 157 -7.65 3.98 -9.54
CA CYS A 157 -8.43 5.13 -9.09
C CYS A 157 -7.65 6.45 -9.15
N SER A 158 -8.38 7.58 -9.14
CA SER A 158 -7.78 8.92 -9.13
C SER A 158 -7.31 9.32 -7.72
N PRO A 159 -6.40 10.30 -7.56
CA PRO A 159 -5.94 10.74 -6.23
C PRO A 159 -7.07 11.17 -5.28
N ARG A 160 -8.17 11.74 -5.81
CA ARG A 160 -9.37 12.06 -5.02
C ARG A 160 -10.06 10.79 -4.51
N ALA A 161 -10.32 9.83 -5.39
CA ALA A 161 -10.98 8.57 -5.01
C ALA A 161 -10.10 7.72 -4.07
N ALA A 162 -8.78 7.76 -4.24
CA ALA A 162 -7.80 7.16 -3.33
C ALA A 162 -7.83 7.81 -1.95
N TRP A 163 -7.80 9.14 -1.87
CA TRP A 163 -7.94 9.86 -0.60
C TRP A 163 -9.26 9.53 0.13
N GLU A 164 -10.39 9.51 -0.59
CA GLU A 164 -11.69 9.10 -0.03
C GLU A 164 -11.71 7.62 0.42
N ARG A 165 -11.04 6.73 -0.32
CA ARG A 165 -10.84 5.32 0.07
C ARG A 165 -10.05 5.22 1.37
N PHE A 166 -8.97 6.00 1.51
CA PHE A 166 -8.17 6.04 2.74
C PHE A 166 -8.99 6.47 3.95
N LEU A 167 -9.81 7.53 3.81
CA LEU A 167 -10.69 8.02 4.88
C LEU A 167 -11.75 6.99 5.30
N ARG A 168 -12.20 6.11 4.41
CA ARG A 168 -13.11 5.00 4.75
C ARG A 168 -12.40 3.87 5.51
N LEU A 169 -11.14 3.56 5.20
CA LEU A 169 -10.34 2.56 5.91
C LEU A 169 -10.04 2.92 7.38
N LYS A 170 -10.26 4.17 7.80
CA LYS A 170 -10.07 4.64 9.18
C LYS A 170 -11.38 4.87 9.95
N GLN A 171 -12.53 4.53 9.36
CA GLN A 171 -13.83 4.53 10.06
C GLN A 171 -14.08 3.13 10.65
N PRO A 172 -14.54 3.03 11.91
CA PRO A 172 -14.76 1.75 12.62
C PRO A 172 -16.03 1.02 12.20
#